data_AF-A0A7V3AU89-F1
#
_entry.id   AF-A0A7V3AU89-F1
#
_cell.length_a   1.000
_cell.length_b   1.000
_cell.length_c   1.000
_cell.angle_alpha   90.00
_cell.angle_beta   90.00
_cell.angle_gamma   90.00
#
_symmetry.space_group_name_H-M   'P 1'
#
loop_
_entity.id
_entity.type
_entity.pdbx_description
1 polymer ?
#
loop_
_entity_poly.entity_id
_entity_poly.type
_entity_poly.pdbx_seq_one_letter_code
_entity_poly.pdbx_strand_id
1 'polypeptide(L)' 'REVGKLIAKKALEKKIEKVSFDRSGYKYHGRVKALAEGAREGGLNF' A
#
# COMPACT_ATOMS: atom_id res chain seq x y z
N ARG A 1 -2.85 -1.98 -8.53
CA ARG A 1 -2.21 -0.64 -8.49
C ARG A 1 -3.18 0.42 -7.98
N GLU A 2 -4.33 0.61 -8.63
CA GLU A 2 -5.32 1.64 -8.26
C GLU A 2 -5.84 1.52 -6.81
N VAL A 3 -6.10 0.29 -6.36
CA VAL A 3 -6.47 0.00 -4.95
C VAL A 3 -5.41 0.47 -3.95
N GLY A 4 -4.12 0.27 -4.25
CA GLY A 4 -3.03 0.72 -3.37
C GLY A 4 -2.97 2.24 -3.25
N LYS A 5 -3.18 2.95 -4.38
CA LYS A 5 -3.23 4.43 -4.41
C LYS A 5 -4.43 4.97 -3.62
N LEU A 6 -5.60 4.34 -3.74
CA LEU A 6 -6.79 4.75 -2.99
C LEU A 6 -6.62 4.56 -1.48
N ILE A 7 -5.99 3.46 -1.06
CA ILE A 7 -5.67 3.21 0.35
C ILE A 7 -4.69 4.27 0.87
N ALA A 8 -3.65 4.57 0.09
CA ALA A 8 -2.66 5.57 0.47
C ALA A 8 -3.26 6.97 0.61
N LYS A 9 -4.11 7.40 -0.32
CA LYS A 9 -4.85 8.67 -0.20
C LYS A 9 -5.68 8.73 1.09
N LYS A 10 -6.47 7.68 1.36
CA LYS A 10 -7.29 7.61 2.60
C LYS A 10 -6.45 7.59 3.87
N ALA A 11 -5.27 6.97 3.83
CA ALA A 11 -4.36 6.93 4.97
C ALA A 11 -3.71 8.29 5.22
N LEU A 12 -3.26 8.98 4.15
CA LEU A 12 -2.74 10.35 4.23
C LEU A 12 -3.79 11.35 4.70
N GLU A 13 -5.05 11.24 4.28
CA GLU A 13 -6.16 12.04 4.81
C GLU A 13 -6.32 11.87 6.33
N LYS A 14 -6.02 10.67 6.84
CA LYS A 14 -6.01 10.34 8.27
C LYS A 14 -4.67 10.64 8.95
N LYS A 15 -3.71 11.26 8.25
CA LYS A 15 -2.34 11.54 8.72
C LYS A 15 -1.56 10.29 9.13
N ILE A 16 -1.82 9.16 8.46
CA ILE A 16 -1.12 7.90 8.68
C ILE A 16 -0.07 7.76 7.57
N GLU A 17 1.19 7.98 7.93
CA GLU A 17 2.31 7.96 6.98
C GLU A 17 3.11 6.65 7.04
N LYS A 18 3.27 6.07 8.23
CA LYS A 18 3.95 4.79 8.45
C LYS A 18 2.94 3.68 8.66
N VAL A 19 3.01 2.66 7.82
CA VAL A 19 2.21 1.43 7.96
C VAL A 19 3.12 0.21 7.83
N SER A 20 2.61 -0.97 8.15
CA SER A 20 3.29 -2.23 7.87
C SER A 20 2.46 -2.99 6.85
N PHE A 21 3.11 -3.47 5.78
CA PHE A 21 2.42 -4.21 4.73
C PHE A 21 2.43 -5.70 5.03
N ASP A 22 1.35 -6.16 5.66
CA ASP A 22 1.15 -7.59 5.87
C ASP A 22 0.74 -8.28 4.56
N ARG A 23 1.47 -9.33 4.21
CA ARG A 23 1.23 -10.17 3.04
C ARG A 23 0.43 -11.42 3.38
N SER A 24 0.08 -11.64 4.65
CA SER A 24 -0.75 -12.73 5.17
C SER A 24 -0.36 -14.12 4.62
N GLY A 25 0.94 -14.35 4.43
CA GLY A 25 1.49 -15.61 3.90
C GLY A 25 1.54 -15.74 2.37
N TYR A 26 1.03 -14.78 1.61
CA TYR A 26 1.14 -14.77 0.14
C TYR A 26 2.53 -14.36 -0.32
N LYS A 27 3.00 -14.98 -1.42
CA LYS A 27 4.25 -14.58 -2.08
C LYS A 27 4.14 -13.13 -2.56
N TYR A 28 5.20 -12.35 -2.34
CA TYR A 28 5.29 -10.98 -2.83
C TYR A 28 5.50 -10.96 -4.35
N HIS A 29 4.42 -11.20 -5.08
CA HIS A 29 4.43 -11.29 -6.52
C HIS A 29 3.07 -10.89 -7.10
N GLY A 30 3.04 -10.61 -8.41
CA GLY A 30 1.82 -10.28 -9.14
C GLY A 30 1.00 -9.18 -8.45
N ARG A 31 -0.23 -9.52 -8.03
CA ARG A 31 -1.21 -8.59 -7.44
C ARG A 31 -0.73 -7.99 -6.12
N VAL A 32 -0.05 -8.76 -5.26
CA VAL A 32 0.43 -8.28 -3.95
C VAL A 32 1.50 -7.22 -4.14
N LYS A 33 2.47 -7.48 -5.02
CA LYS A 33 3.49 -6.50 -5.41
C LYS A 33 2.86 -5.26 -6.04
N ALA A 34 1.90 -5.43 -6.96
CA ALA A 34 1.22 -4.33 -7.62
C ALA A 34 0.33 -3.48 -6.68
N LEU A 35 -0.08 -4.02 -5.52
CA LEU A 35 -0.80 -3.28 -4.49
C LEU A 35 0.18 -2.49 -3.62
N ALA A 36 1.29 -3.12 -3.21
CA ALA A 36 2.36 -2.47 -2.45
C ALA A 36 2.99 -1.31 -3.23
N GLU A 37 3.31 -1.49 -4.51
CA GLU A 37 3.83 -0.42 -5.36
C GLU A 37 2.85 0.76 -5.46
N GLY A 38 1.55 0.46 -5.63
CA GLY A 38 0.52 1.51 -5.68
C GLY A 38 0.37 2.28 -4.38
N ALA A 39 0.50 1.60 -3.24
CA ALA A 39 0.44 2.25 -1.93
C ALA A 39 1.70 3.11 -1.66
N ARG A 40 2.89 2.65 -2.07
CA ARG A 40 4.13 3.44 -2.01
C ARG A 40 4.09 4.68 -2.90
N GLU A 41 3.64 4.54 -4.15
CA GLU A 41 3.42 5.68 -5.06
C GLU A 41 2.41 6.68 -4.51
N GLY A 42 1.46 6.23 -3.69
CA GLY A 42 0.48 7.08 -3.03
C GLY A 42 0.99 7.77 -1.78
N GLY A 43 2.26 7.61 -1.41
CA GLY A 43 2.90 8.32 -0.29
C GLY A 43 2.91 7.59 1.05
N LEU A 44 2.44 6.33 1.10
CA LEU A 44 2.58 5.50 2.30
C LEU A 44 4.00 4.93 2.41
N ASN A 45 4.60 5.07 3.59
CA ASN A 45 5.92 4.53 3.90
C ASN A 45 5.78 3.19 4.66
N PHE A 46 6.26 2.11 4.03
CA PHE A 46 6.30 0.74 4.58
C PHE A 46 7.26 -0.17 3.82
#